data_AF-A0A6G3PKN7-F1
#
_entry.id   AF-A0A6G3PKN7-F1
#
_cell.length_a   1.000
_cell.length_b   1.000
_cell.length_c   1.000
_cell.angle_alpha   90.00
_cell.angle_beta   90.00
_cell.angle_gamma   90.00
#
_symmetry.space_group_name_H-M   'P 1'
#
loop_
_entity.id
_entity.type
_entity.pdbx_description
1 polymer ?
#
loop_
_entity_poly.entity_id
_entity_poly.type
_entity_poly.pdbx_seq_one_letter_code
_entity_poly.pdbx_strand_id
1 'polypeptide(L)'
;RTLALTARAEGRPDAAERMLRQAAEAGDAESMWELGRLVEHRRGMPEAEPWFRMAADHGHTVAKRLFRPGGALHRDGAGPTG
;
A
#
# COMPACT_ATOMS: atom_id res chain seq x y z
N ARG A 1 -15.16 -29.60 22.85
CA ARG A 1 -14.99 -28.14 23.09
C ARG A 1 -13.73 -27.65 22.37
N THR A 2 -13.66 -27.75 21.04
CA THR A 2 -12.42 -27.52 20.28
C THR A 2 -12.74 -26.98 18.88
N LEU A 3 -13.56 -25.93 18.80
CA LEU A 3 -13.81 -25.20 17.54
C LEU A 3 -13.35 -23.74 17.60
N ALA A 4 -12.88 -23.26 18.75
CA ALA A 4 -12.48 -21.86 18.93
C ALA A 4 -11.03 -21.54 18.47
N LEU A 5 -10.25 -22.54 18.04
CA LEU A 5 -8.81 -22.37 17.78
C LEU A 5 -8.43 -22.39 16.28
N THR A 6 -9.33 -22.78 15.37
CA THR A 6 -9.07 -22.75 13.92
C THR A 6 -9.41 -21.42 13.25
N ALA A 7 -10.00 -20.46 13.96
CA ALA A 7 -10.36 -19.15 13.40
C ALA A 7 -9.19 -18.15 13.31
N ARG A 8 -8.02 -18.44 13.92
CA ARG A 8 -6.86 -17.54 13.91
C ARG A 8 -5.89 -17.76 12.74
N ALA A 9 -6.12 -18.77 11.91
CA ALA A 9 -5.22 -19.14 10.82
C ALA A 9 -5.90 -19.17 9.44
N GLU A 10 -7.17 -18.80 9.33
CA GLU A 10 -7.73 -18.49 8.03
C GLU A 10 -7.27 -17.10 7.63
N GLY A 11 -6.38 -17.05 6.64
CA GLY A 11 -6.02 -15.83 5.95
C GLY A 11 -7.29 -15.11 5.53
N ARG A 12 -7.68 -14.10 6.31
CA ARG A 12 -8.64 -13.09 5.93
C ARG A 12 -7.84 -11.90 5.46
N PRO A 13 -7.25 -11.95 4.25
CA PRO A 13 -6.68 -10.75 3.68
C PRO A 13 -7.72 -9.64 3.59
N ASP A 14 -9.00 -10.01 3.50
CA ASP A 14 -10.14 -9.11 3.61
C ASP A 14 -10.19 -8.37 4.96
N ALA A 15 -9.85 -9.02 6.07
CA ALA A 15 -9.85 -8.36 7.37
C ALA A 15 -8.67 -7.38 7.51
N ALA A 16 -7.48 -7.78 7.06
CA ALA A 16 -6.31 -6.90 7.03
C ALA A 16 -6.54 -5.72 6.08
N GLU A 17 -7.05 -5.96 4.87
CA GLU A 17 -7.40 -4.91 3.90
C GLU A 17 -8.43 -3.94 4.48
N ARG A 18 -9.47 -4.44 5.16
CA ARG A 18 -10.48 -3.60 5.79
C ARG A 18 -9.89 -2.75 6.92
N MET A 19 -9.06 -3.32 7.78
CA MET A 19 -8.41 -2.57 8.87
C MET A 19 -7.48 -1.49 8.31
N LEU A 20 -6.67 -1.84 7.30
CA LEU A 20 -5.78 -0.89 6.63
C LEU A 20 -6.55 0.21 5.90
N ARG A 21 -7.69 -0.10 5.26
CA ARG A 21 -8.59 0.92 4.69
C ARG A 21 -9.13 1.86 5.74
N GLN A 22 -9.62 1.35 6.86
CA GLN A 22 -10.16 2.20 7.93
C GLN A 22 -9.08 3.14 8.49
N ALA A 23 -7.86 2.65 8.68
CA ALA A 23 -6.74 3.48 9.12
C ALA A 23 -6.30 4.47 8.03
N ALA A 24 -6.29 4.07 6.76
CA ALA A 24 -6.05 4.97 5.63
C ALA A 24 -7.12 6.08 5.54
N GLU A 25 -8.40 5.76 5.75
CA GLU A 25 -9.48 6.75 5.82
C GLU A 25 -9.34 7.70 7.02
N ALA A 26 -8.71 7.24 8.10
CA ALA A 26 -8.33 8.08 9.24
C ALA A 26 -7.08 8.94 8.98
N GLY A 27 -6.46 8.83 7.80
CA GLY A 27 -5.28 9.59 7.40
C GLY A 27 -3.94 8.96 7.78
N ASP A 28 -3.92 7.69 8.17
CA ASP A 28 -2.69 6.98 8.54
C ASP A 28 -1.86 6.62 7.30
N ALA A 29 -0.73 7.31 7.15
CA ALA A 29 0.13 7.20 5.97
C ALA A 29 0.84 5.82 5.87
N GLU A 30 1.09 5.17 7.00
CA GLU A 30 1.69 3.83 7.06
C GLU A 30 0.69 2.77 6.57
N SER A 31 -0.56 2.87 6.98
CA SER A 31 -1.64 1.98 6.54
C SER A 31 -1.95 2.12 5.05
N MET A 32 -1.89 3.34 4.50
CA MET A 32 -1.99 3.56 3.06
C MET A 32 -0.87 2.87 2.29
N TRP A 33 0.37 2.88 2.81
CA TRP A 33 1.51 2.19 2.23
C TRP A 33 1.33 0.67 2.25
N GLU A 34 0.97 0.11 3.40
CA GLU A 34 0.75 -1.34 3.53
C GLU A 34 -0.46 -1.82 2.71
N LEU A 35 -1.51 -1.01 2.59
CA LEU A 35 -2.63 -1.27 1.68
C LEU A 35 -2.17 -1.28 0.22
N GLY A 36 -1.33 -0.33 -0.17
CA GLY A 36 -0.71 -0.31 -1.49
C GLY A 36 0.06 -1.60 -1.79
N ARG A 37 0.89 -2.08 -0.84
CA ARG A 37 1.63 -3.35 -1.00
C ARG A 37 0.71 -4.55 -1.12
N LEU A 38 -0.37 -4.59 -0.34
CA LEU A 38 -1.35 -5.66 -0.41
C LEU A 38 -2.06 -5.70 -1.77
N VAL A 39 -2.44 -4.53 -2.27
CA VAL A 39 -3.08 -4.37 -3.58
C VAL A 39 -2.09 -4.70 -4.70
N GLU A 40 -0.83 -4.27 -4.60
CA GLU A 40 0.23 -4.57 -5.56
C GLU A 40 0.40 -6.09 -5.71
N HIS A 41 0.44 -6.80 -4.58
CA HIS A 41 0.59 -8.25 -4.59
C HIS A 41 -0.62 -8.98 -5.23
N ARG A 42 -1.83 -8.44 -5.09
CA ARG A 42 -3.07 -9.09 -5.56
C ARG A 42 -3.45 -8.71 -6.99
N ARG A 43 -3.20 -7.46 -7.35
CA ARG A 43 -3.79 -6.78 -8.50
C ARG A 43 -2.75 -6.05 -9.35
N GLY A 44 -1.55 -5.88 -8.82
CA GLY A 44 -0.42 -5.25 -9.50
C GLY A 44 -0.27 -3.77 -9.18
N MET A 45 0.86 -3.23 -9.62
CA MET A 45 1.25 -1.83 -9.45
C MET A 45 0.19 -0.80 -9.90
N PRO A 46 -0.56 -0.98 -11.01
CA PRO A 46 -1.54 0.02 -11.46
C PRO A 46 -2.64 0.30 -10.43
N GLU A 47 -3.08 -0.71 -9.70
CA GLU A 47 -4.12 -0.58 -8.67
C GLU A 47 -3.55 -0.16 -7.31
N ALA A 48 -2.25 -0.39 -7.08
CA ALA A 48 -1.52 -0.02 -5.87
C ALA A 48 -1.02 1.44 -5.86
N GLU A 49 -0.64 1.95 -7.02
CA GLU A 49 -0.10 3.30 -7.21
C GLU A 49 -0.92 4.43 -6.55
N PRO A 50 -2.27 4.48 -6.63
CA PRO A 50 -3.04 5.51 -5.95
C PRO A 50 -2.88 5.46 -4.41
N TRP A 51 -2.79 4.26 -3.82
CA TRP A 51 -2.59 4.10 -2.38
C TRP A 51 -1.20 4.59 -1.96
N PHE A 52 -0.17 4.28 -2.75
CA PHE A 52 1.17 4.76 -2.49
C PHE A 52 1.32 6.28 -2.67
N ARG A 53 0.65 6.87 -3.67
CA ARG A 53 0.60 8.34 -3.82
C ARG A 53 -0.08 9.00 -2.63
N MET A 54 -1.17 8.43 -2.15
CA MET A 54 -1.87 8.94 -0.98
C MET A 54 -0.99 8.83 0.28
N ALA A 55 -0.31 7.70 0.48
CA ALA A 55 0.70 7.57 1.54
C ALA A 55 1.78 8.67 1.46
N ALA A 56 2.24 8.98 0.25
CA ALA A 56 3.23 10.03 0.03
C ALA A 56 2.68 11.42 0.39
N ASP A 57 1.45 11.73 -0.01
CA ASP A 57 0.77 12.99 0.29
C ASP A 57 0.58 13.17 1.81
N HIS A 58 0.23 12.09 2.50
CA HIS A 58 0.03 12.04 3.95
C HIS A 58 1.33 11.97 4.77
N GLY A 59 2.51 12.04 4.14
CA GLY A 59 3.77 12.17 4.88
C GLY A 59 4.62 10.90 4.98
N HIS A 60 4.20 9.77 4.40
CA HIS A 60 4.94 8.51 4.53
C HIS A 60 6.33 8.62 3.87
N THR A 61 7.40 8.50 4.66
CA THR A 61 8.78 8.79 4.22
C THR A 61 9.21 7.97 3.00
N VAL A 62 8.92 6.67 2.98
CA VAL A 62 9.28 5.79 1.86
C VAL A 62 8.43 6.12 0.62
N ALA A 63 7.14 6.34 0.82
CA ALA A 63 6.24 6.66 -0.28
C ALA A 63 6.57 8.03 -0.88
N LYS A 64 6.93 9.04 -0.08
CA LYS A 64 7.36 10.36 -0.57
C LYS A 64 8.59 10.29 -1.46
N ARG A 65 9.51 9.38 -1.16
CA ARG A 65 10.72 9.19 -1.97
C ARG A 65 10.40 8.53 -3.32
N LEU A 66 9.43 7.64 -3.35
CA LEU A 66 9.07 6.85 -4.53
C LEU A 66 7.96 7.52 -5.38
N PHE A 67 6.94 8.08 -4.75
CA PHE A 67 5.68 8.58 -5.32
C PHE A 67 5.47 10.08 -5.04
N ARG A 68 6.52 10.88 -5.21
CA ARG A 68 6.52 12.32 -4.93
C ARG A 68 5.32 13.03 -5.57
N PRO A 69 4.52 13.82 -4.83
CA PRO A 69 3.50 14.66 -5.44
C PRO A 69 4.17 15.65 -6.43
N GLY A 70 3.74 15.61 -7.69
CA GLY A 70 4.33 16.39 -8.80
C GLY A 70 5.58 15.79 -9.45
N GLY A 71 6.13 14.69 -8.90
CA GLY A 71 7.22 13.95 -9.53
C GLY A 71 6.65 12.75 -10.28
N ALA A 72 6.56 12.87 -11.60
CA ALA A 72 6.33 11.72 -12.48
C ALA A 72 7.24 10.57 -12.04
N LEU A 73 6.63 9.44 -11.66
CA LEU A 73 7.36 8.18 -11.63
C LEU A 73 7.95 7.99 -13.03
N HIS A 74 9.27 8.02 -13.05
CA HIS A 74 10.12 7.73 -14.19
C HIS A 74 9.63 6.43 -14.85
N ARG A 75 8.88 6.57 -15.95
CA ARG A 75 8.57 5.45 -16.86
C ARG A 75 9.69 5.22 -17.87
N ASP A 76 10.68 6.10 -17.97
CA ASP A 76 11.81 5.87 -18.84
C ASP A 76 12.97 5.26 -18.07
N GLY A 77 13.15 3.96 -18.26
CA GLY A 77 14.38 3.24 -17.95
C GLY A 77 15.54 3.68 -18.84
N ALA A 78 15.88 4.96 -18.83
CA ALA A 78 17.11 5.49 -19.39
C ALA A 78 17.99 5.93 -18.22
N GLY A 79 18.87 5.04 -17.77
CA GLY A 79 20.01 5.45 -16.96
C GLY A 79 20.83 6.51 -17.72
N PRO A 80 21.57 7.38 -17.03
CA PRO A 80 22.48 8.29 -17.73
C PRO A 80 23.57 7.46 -18.41
N THR A 81 23.48 7.31 -19.72
CA THR A 81 24.62 6.92 -20.54
C THR A 81 25.55 8.14 -20.57
N GLY A 82 26.55 8.11 -19.69
CA GLY A 82 27.75 8.95 -19.75
C GLY A 82 28.95 8.09 -20.11
#